data_AF-A0AAW1MJ09-F1
#
_entry.id   AF-A0AAW1MJ09-F1
#
_cell.length_a   1.000
_cell.length_b   1.000
_cell.length_c   1.000
_cell.angle_alpha   90.00
_cell.angle_beta   90.00
_cell.angle_gamma   90.00
#
_symmetry.space_group_name_H-M   'P 1'
#
loop_
_entity.id
_entity.type
_entity.pdbx_description
1 polymer ?
#
loop_
_entity_poly.entity_id
_entity_poly.type
_entity_poly.pdbx_seq_one_letter_code
_entity_poly.pdbx_strand_id
1 'polypeptide(L)'
;MSSRPYKKSTNPFEEDDDIDDETFLQNSRRPQSSFDDQLQSLQEKRKEIENRTIQSTERSISILRDSEQIGIATAEELMRQRDQLERTDKQLDEINATLRFSQKHINGIKSVFSSLKNFVSGKTDANSPAAPSNLSKVQPADPNFKETVSNYDRYENHPSTRLHQANDLNMPSQIQASGSKNISAMLDANLQEMASSISRLKGLATDLSQEIDTQNDLIDNITNKTESADLMIQRQNKDMSRILKKIIKLNRLT
;
A
#
# COMPACT_ATOMS: atom_id res chain seq x y z
N MET A 1 -47.86 51.78 54.17
CA MET A 1 -47.40 50.75 53.20
C MET A 1 -46.74 51.45 52.03
N SER A 2 -45.41 51.40 51.92
CA SER A 2 -44.71 51.57 50.64
C SER A 2 -43.26 51.13 50.83
N SER A 3 -42.98 49.91 50.40
CA SER A 3 -41.65 49.32 50.38
C SER A 3 -40.86 49.94 49.23
N ARG A 4 -39.69 50.53 49.51
CA ARG A 4 -38.69 50.84 48.47
C ARG A 4 -37.50 49.89 48.66
N PRO A 5 -37.20 49.01 47.69
CA PRO A 5 -36.03 48.15 47.76
C PRO A 5 -34.76 48.97 47.51
N TYR A 6 -33.75 48.79 48.35
CA TYR A 6 -32.39 49.26 48.08
C TYR A 6 -31.89 48.53 46.82
N LYS A 7 -31.48 49.31 45.82
CA LYS A 7 -30.81 48.79 44.63
C LYS A 7 -29.43 48.28 45.06
N LYS A 8 -29.21 46.98 44.95
CA LYS A 8 -27.88 46.37 45.03
C LYS A 8 -27.05 46.92 43.85
N SER A 9 -26.04 47.74 44.12
CA SER A 9 -25.07 48.14 43.10
C SER A 9 -24.34 46.87 42.64
N THR A 10 -24.19 46.73 41.33
CA THR A 10 -23.45 45.62 40.67
C THR A 10 -22.05 46.11 40.31
N ASN A 11 -21.44 46.91 41.18
CA ASN A 11 -20.07 47.38 41.03
C ASN A 11 -19.17 46.53 41.93
N PRO A 12 -18.33 45.65 41.36
CA PRO A 12 -17.44 44.76 42.11
C PRO A 12 -16.17 45.47 42.65
N PHE A 13 -16.19 46.80 42.74
CA PHE A 13 -15.06 47.64 43.16
C PHE A 13 -15.39 48.58 44.31
N GLU A 14 -16.59 48.46 44.91
CA GLU A 14 -17.00 49.22 46.10
C GLU A 14 -17.14 48.27 47.31
N GLU A 15 -16.20 47.33 47.46
CA GLU A 15 -15.94 46.73 48.77
C GLU A 15 -14.97 47.68 49.48
N ASP A 16 -15.53 48.70 50.12
CA ASP A 16 -14.91 49.39 51.27
C ASP A 16 -14.84 48.40 52.45
N ASP A 17 -14.10 47.31 52.25
CA ASP A 17 -13.63 46.46 53.31
C ASP A 17 -12.19 46.90 53.54
N ASP A 18 -12.00 47.79 54.49
CA ASP A 18 -10.73 47.89 55.21
C ASP A 18 -10.46 46.48 55.76
N ILE A 19 -9.75 45.66 54.98
CA ILE A 19 -9.30 44.33 55.40
C ILE A 19 -8.44 44.60 56.62
N ASP A 20 -8.98 44.29 57.80
CA ASP A 20 -8.30 44.49 59.07
C ASP A 20 -6.91 43.87 58.95
N ASP A 21 -5.89 44.58 59.45
CA ASP A 21 -4.50 44.13 59.40
C ASP A 21 -4.38 42.72 60.00
N GLU A 22 -5.26 42.36 60.95
CA GLU A 22 -5.42 40.98 61.44
C GLU A 22 -5.89 39.98 60.37
N THR A 23 -6.88 40.30 59.54
CA THR A 23 -7.32 39.39 58.46
C THR A 23 -6.26 39.25 57.37
N PHE A 24 -5.53 40.31 57.07
CA PHE A 24 -4.42 40.30 56.12
C PHE A 24 -3.22 39.48 56.65
N LEU A 25 -2.85 39.65 57.93
CA LEU A 25 -1.78 38.89 58.59
C LEU A 25 -2.18 37.43 58.85
N GLN A 26 -3.46 37.14 59.06
CA GLN A 26 -3.98 35.78 59.23
C GLN A 26 -3.98 35.01 57.91
N ASN A 27 -4.29 35.66 56.79
CA ASN A 27 -4.17 35.06 55.47
C ASN A 27 -2.71 34.83 55.05
N SER A 28 -1.78 35.68 55.52
CA SER A 28 -0.33 35.52 55.37
C SER A 28 0.26 34.39 56.25
N ARG A 29 -0.49 33.94 57.26
CA ARG A 29 -0.15 32.81 58.16
C ARG A 29 -0.82 31.49 57.77
N ARG A 30 -1.27 31.33 56.52
CA ARG A 30 -1.57 29.98 56.00
C ARG A 30 -0.27 29.17 55.98
N PRO A 31 -0.27 27.92 56.49
CA PRO A 31 0.96 27.14 56.56
C PRO A 31 1.47 26.88 55.13
N GLN A 32 2.69 27.35 54.85
CA GLN A 32 3.36 27.16 53.56
C GLN A 32 3.43 25.69 53.11
N SER A 33 3.29 24.74 54.06
CA SER A 33 3.25 23.31 53.79
C SER A 33 2.21 22.91 52.73
N SER A 34 1.04 23.56 52.67
CA SER A 34 -0.01 23.17 51.71
C SER A 34 0.31 23.54 50.25
N PHE A 35 1.13 24.57 50.01
CA PHE A 35 1.51 24.98 48.66
C PHE A 35 2.68 24.14 48.14
N ASP A 36 3.63 23.81 49.01
CA ASP A 36 4.76 22.95 48.68
C ASP A 36 4.30 21.53 48.34
N ASP A 37 3.36 20.97 49.11
CA ASP A 37 2.73 19.67 48.81
C ASP A 37 2.00 19.68 47.45
N GLN A 38 1.28 20.76 47.15
CA GLN A 38 0.60 20.92 45.87
C GLN A 38 1.60 21.03 44.71
N LEU A 39 2.67 21.79 44.87
CA LEU A 39 3.73 21.94 43.86
C LEU A 39 4.44 20.61 43.60
N GLN A 40 4.75 19.84 44.64
CA GLN A 40 5.37 18.53 44.53
C GLN A 40 4.44 17.54 43.79
N SER A 41 3.15 17.54 44.12
CA SER A 41 2.17 16.69 43.42
C SER A 41 2.05 17.02 41.93
N LEU A 42 2.20 18.30 41.55
CA LEU A 42 2.19 18.73 40.15
C LEU A 42 3.46 18.31 39.42
N GLN A 43 4.62 18.39 40.08
CA GLN A 43 5.89 17.92 39.51
C GLN A 43 5.89 16.42 39.28
N GLU A 44 5.34 15.63 40.20
CA GLU A 44 5.23 14.19 40.06
C GLU A 44 4.29 13.81 38.92
N LYS A 45 3.10 14.44 38.84
CA LYS A 45 2.17 14.26 37.72
C LYS A 45 2.81 14.60 36.38
N ARG A 46 3.58 15.69 36.31
CA ARG A 46 4.31 16.07 35.10
C ARG A 46 5.28 14.97 34.68
N LYS A 47 6.09 14.46 35.61
CA LYS A 47 7.06 13.39 35.34
C LYS A 47 6.39 12.09 34.91
N GLU A 48 5.26 11.75 35.52
CA GLU A 48 4.47 10.58 35.14
C GLU A 48 3.97 10.71 33.70
N ILE A 49 3.41 11.86 33.32
CA ILE A 49 2.94 12.14 31.96
C ILE A 49 4.11 12.05 30.98
N GLU A 50 5.23 12.72 31.29
CA GLU A 50 6.44 12.70 30.45
C GLU A 50 6.94 11.27 30.20
N ASN A 51 7.05 10.45 31.25
CA ASN A 51 7.47 9.05 31.12
C ASN A 51 6.50 8.21 30.30
N ARG A 52 5.20 8.36 30.54
CA ARG A 52 4.14 7.64 29.80
C ARG A 52 4.15 8.03 28.33
N THR A 53 4.39 9.30 28.02
CA THR A 53 4.48 9.77 26.63
C THR A 53 5.71 9.21 25.94
N ILE A 54 6.89 9.21 26.58
CA ILE A 54 8.10 8.59 26.01
C ILE A 54 7.85 7.12 25.71
N GLN A 55 7.36 6.34 26.67
CA GLN A 55 7.03 4.92 26.47
C GLN A 55 5.99 4.70 25.37
N SER A 56 5.04 5.63 25.20
CA SER A 56 4.09 5.58 24.10
C SER A 56 4.80 5.79 22.76
N THR A 57 5.69 6.79 22.65
CA THR A 57 6.43 7.06 21.41
C THR A 57 7.37 5.91 21.03
N GLU A 58 8.04 5.28 22.00
CA GLU A 58 8.91 4.12 21.76
C GLU A 58 8.12 2.93 21.20
N ARG A 59 6.95 2.64 21.77
CA ARG A 59 6.04 1.60 21.24
C ARG A 59 5.56 1.94 19.84
N SER A 60 5.21 3.20 19.58
CA SER A 60 4.81 3.65 18.25
C SER A 60 5.92 3.48 17.22
N ILE A 61 7.17 3.78 17.57
CA ILE A 61 8.33 3.55 16.69
C ILE A 61 8.47 2.07 16.36
N SER A 62 8.36 1.18 17.35
CA SER A 62 8.41 -0.27 17.11
C SER A 62 7.32 -0.71 16.11
N ILE A 63 6.08 -0.27 16.35
CA ILE A 63 4.95 -0.61 15.45
C ILE A 63 5.18 -0.07 14.04
N LEU A 64 5.74 1.14 13.90
CA LEU A 64 6.04 1.72 12.60
C LEU A 64 7.12 0.93 11.85
N ARG A 65 8.16 0.47 12.55
CA ARG A 65 9.22 -0.38 11.97
C ARG A 65 8.67 -1.74 11.55
N ASP A 66 7.85 -2.37 12.39
CA ASP A 66 7.19 -3.64 12.07
C ASP A 66 6.26 -3.48 10.85
N SER A 67 5.52 -2.37 10.79
CA SER A 67 4.65 -2.04 9.65
C SER A 67 5.45 -1.82 8.37
N GLU A 68 6.63 -1.19 8.47
CA GLU A 68 7.51 -0.95 7.32
C GLU A 68 8.05 -2.28 6.78
N GLN A 69 8.49 -3.19 7.65
CA GLN A 69 8.95 -4.52 7.26
C GLN A 69 7.85 -5.33 6.59
N ILE A 70 6.63 -5.31 7.13
CA ILE A 70 5.46 -5.97 6.52
C ILE A 70 5.14 -5.33 5.16
N GLY A 71 5.22 -4.01 5.05
CA GLY A 71 5.03 -3.28 3.79
C GLY A 71 6.05 -3.68 2.72
N ILE A 72 7.32 -3.80 3.08
CA ILE A 72 8.39 -4.26 2.17
C ILE A 72 8.13 -5.70 1.71
N ALA A 73 7.85 -6.62 2.63
CA ALA A 73 7.52 -8.00 2.27
C ALA A 73 6.28 -8.10 1.36
N THR A 74 5.29 -7.23 1.58
CA THR A 74 4.11 -7.12 0.71
C THR A 74 4.49 -6.62 -0.68
N ALA A 75 5.37 -5.62 -0.78
CA ALA A 75 5.85 -5.11 -2.07
C ALA A 75 6.61 -6.19 -2.86
N GLU A 76 7.48 -6.97 -2.20
CA GLU A 76 8.17 -8.10 -2.83
C GLU A 76 7.20 -9.15 -3.37
N GLU A 77 6.14 -9.45 -2.61
CA GLU A 77 5.13 -10.42 -3.05
C GLU A 77 4.31 -9.88 -4.23
N LEU A 78 3.93 -8.60 -4.23
CA LEU A 78 3.28 -7.97 -5.39
C LEU A 78 4.16 -8.05 -6.65
N MET A 79 5.48 -7.85 -6.53
CA MET A 79 6.38 -8.04 -7.67
C MET A 79 6.34 -9.48 -8.21
N ARG A 80 6.38 -10.47 -7.32
CA ARG A 80 6.32 -11.89 -7.71
C ARG A 80 4.99 -12.23 -8.38
N GLN A 81 3.90 -11.62 -7.92
CA GLN A 81 2.57 -11.79 -8.53
C GLN A 81 2.52 -11.14 -9.91
N ARG A 82 3.06 -9.93 -10.07
CA ARG A 82 3.19 -9.26 -11.37
C ARG A 82 3.92 -10.13 -12.39
N ASP A 83 5.06 -10.69 -12.03
CA ASP A 83 5.83 -11.59 -12.91
C ASP A 83 5.00 -12.80 -13.37
N GLN A 84 4.15 -13.35 -12.50
CA GLN A 84 3.25 -14.45 -12.84
C GLN A 84 2.14 -14.01 -13.80
N LEU A 85 1.55 -12.83 -13.58
CA LEU A 85 0.57 -12.26 -14.47
C LEU A 85 1.18 -11.99 -15.86
N GLU A 86 2.38 -11.41 -15.94
CA GLU A 86 3.06 -11.15 -17.22
C GLU A 86 3.38 -12.43 -18.00
N ARG A 87 3.76 -13.51 -17.29
CA ARG A 87 3.94 -14.83 -17.91
C ARG A 87 2.63 -15.39 -18.43
N THR A 88 1.55 -15.23 -17.67
CA THR A 88 0.21 -15.68 -18.06
C THR A 88 -0.28 -14.93 -19.29
N ASP A 89 -0.10 -13.61 -19.34
CA ASP A 89 -0.44 -12.77 -20.48
C ASP A 89 0.29 -13.20 -21.77
N LYS A 90 1.60 -13.46 -21.67
CA LYS A 90 2.41 -13.98 -22.79
C LYS A 90 1.95 -15.36 -23.26
N GLN A 91 1.63 -16.26 -22.33
CA GLN A 91 1.10 -17.59 -22.68
C GLN A 91 -0.24 -17.49 -23.40
N LEU A 92 -1.11 -16.56 -22.99
CA LEU A 92 -2.38 -16.33 -23.66
C LEU A 92 -2.21 -15.75 -25.07
N ASP A 93 -1.20 -14.93 -25.31
CA ASP A 93 -0.85 -14.49 -26.67
C ASP A 93 -0.39 -15.66 -27.54
N GLU A 94 0.45 -16.55 -27.01
CA GLU A 94 0.89 -17.76 -27.71
C GLU A 94 -0.29 -18.70 -28.01
N ILE A 95 -1.19 -18.89 -27.05
CA ILE A 95 -2.42 -19.67 -27.24
C ILE A 95 -3.28 -19.05 -28.35
N ASN A 96 -3.54 -17.74 -28.30
CA ASN A 96 -4.33 -17.06 -29.32
C ASN A 96 -3.66 -17.17 -30.72
N ALA A 97 -2.34 -17.02 -30.82
CA ALA A 97 -1.61 -17.21 -32.05
C ALA A 97 -1.69 -18.65 -32.58
N THR A 98 -1.52 -19.63 -31.70
CA THR A 98 -1.64 -21.06 -31.99
C THR A 98 -3.04 -21.41 -32.46
N LEU A 99 -4.08 -20.88 -31.81
CA LEU A 99 -5.46 -21.07 -32.23
C LEU A 99 -5.70 -20.47 -33.62
N ARG A 100 -5.16 -19.29 -33.94
CA ARG A 100 -5.28 -18.73 -35.31
C ARG A 100 -4.64 -19.66 -36.36
N PHE A 101 -3.49 -20.24 -36.04
CA PHE A 101 -2.82 -21.20 -36.92
C PHE A 101 -3.59 -22.53 -37.04
N SER A 102 -4.05 -23.07 -35.91
CA SER A 102 -4.93 -24.26 -35.86
C SER A 102 -6.19 -24.08 -36.70
N GLN A 103 -6.83 -22.90 -36.68
CA GLN A 103 -7.98 -22.61 -37.51
C GLN A 103 -7.65 -22.68 -39.02
N LYS A 104 -6.46 -22.20 -39.44
CA LYS A 104 -6.01 -22.33 -40.84
C LYS A 104 -5.86 -23.80 -41.22
N HIS A 105 -5.29 -24.64 -40.35
CA HIS A 105 -5.21 -26.08 -40.58
C HIS A 105 -6.58 -26.74 -40.67
N ILE A 106 -7.49 -26.44 -39.74
CA ILE A 106 -8.87 -26.95 -39.76
C ILE A 106 -9.55 -26.57 -41.08
N ASN A 107 -9.36 -25.35 -41.57
CA ASN A 107 -9.89 -24.92 -42.86
C ASN A 107 -9.25 -25.65 -44.04
N GLY A 108 -7.93 -25.87 -44.01
CA GLY A 108 -7.22 -26.69 -44.99
C GLY A 108 -7.77 -28.12 -45.04
N ILE A 109 -7.95 -28.75 -43.88
CA ILE A 109 -8.52 -30.09 -43.76
C ILE A 109 -9.95 -30.14 -44.34
N LYS A 110 -10.81 -29.16 -44.01
CA LYS A 110 -12.15 -29.06 -44.62
C LYS A 110 -12.07 -28.99 -46.15
N SER A 111 -11.11 -28.24 -46.70
CA SER A 111 -10.94 -28.08 -48.14
C SER A 111 -10.50 -29.38 -48.83
N VAL A 112 -9.53 -30.12 -48.28
CA VAL A 112 -9.05 -31.39 -48.87
C VAL A 112 -10.16 -32.44 -48.89
N PHE A 113 -10.98 -32.53 -47.83
CA PHE A 113 -12.15 -33.41 -47.83
C PHE A 113 -13.23 -32.96 -48.82
N SER A 114 -13.42 -31.66 -49.01
CA SER A 114 -14.34 -31.14 -50.02
C SER A 114 -13.86 -31.47 -51.43
N SER A 115 -12.56 -31.32 -51.71
CA SER A 115 -11.96 -31.65 -53.01
C SER A 115 -12.01 -33.15 -53.30
N LEU A 116 -11.76 -34.00 -52.30
CA LEU A 116 -11.94 -35.45 -52.42
C LEU A 116 -13.39 -35.82 -52.73
N LYS A 117 -14.36 -35.18 -52.06
CA LYS A 117 -15.78 -35.38 -52.38
C LYS A 117 -16.12 -34.90 -53.79
N ASN A 118 -15.62 -33.75 -54.22
CA ASN A 118 -15.88 -33.21 -55.57
C ASN A 118 -15.22 -34.05 -56.67
N PHE A 119 -14.05 -34.64 -56.40
CA PHE A 119 -13.36 -35.54 -57.32
C PHE A 119 -14.12 -36.88 -57.48
N VAL A 120 -14.63 -37.45 -56.39
CA VAL A 120 -15.47 -38.66 -56.44
C VAL A 120 -16.87 -38.37 -57.00
N SER A 121 -17.37 -37.14 -56.86
CA SER A 121 -18.71 -36.72 -57.30
C SER A 121 -18.75 -36.05 -58.68
N GLY A 122 -17.62 -35.92 -59.39
CA GLY A 122 -17.59 -35.51 -60.81
C GLY A 122 -18.15 -34.12 -61.13
N LYS A 123 -17.96 -33.11 -60.28
CA LYS A 123 -18.36 -31.71 -60.59
C LYS A 123 -17.27 -30.70 -60.18
N THR A 124 -16.67 -30.05 -61.17
CA THR A 124 -15.63 -29.03 -61.04
C THR A 124 -16.23 -27.63 -61.04
N ASP A 125 -15.97 -26.83 -60.01
CA ASP A 125 -16.09 -25.37 -60.07
C ASP A 125 -14.91 -24.73 -59.34
N ALA A 126 -14.17 -23.89 -60.06
CA ALA A 126 -12.95 -23.22 -59.61
C ALA A 126 -13.29 -21.84 -59.05
N ASN A 127 -12.91 -21.55 -57.79
CA ASN A 127 -12.63 -20.17 -57.37
C ASN A 127 -11.82 -20.13 -56.07
N SER A 128 -10.78 -19.29 -56.02
CA SER A 128 -9.90 -19.10 -54.86
C SER A 128 -9.66 -17.60 -54.65
N PRO A 129 -9.83 -17.05 -53.43
CA PRO A 129 -9.32 -15.71 -53.14
C PRO A 129 -8.16 -15.71 -52.11
N ALA A 130 -7.20 -14.84 -52.41
CA ALA A 130 -5.97 -14.54 -51.69
C ALA A 130 -6.18 -13.86 -50.32
N ALA A 131 -5.16 -13.95 -49.46
CA ALA A 131 -5.06 -13.25 -48.17
C ALA A 131 -4.12 -12.03 -48.25
N PRO A 132 -4.36 -10.95 -47.49
CA PRO A 132 -3.35 -9.93 -47.23
C PRO A 132 -2.67 -10.12 -45.87
N SER A 133 -1.38 -9.77 -45.83
CA SER A 133 -0.51 -9.68 -44.67
C SER A 133 -0.24 -8.22 -44.31
N ASN A 134 -0.26 -7.85 -43.02
CA ASN A 134 0.96 -7.45 -42.27
C ASN A 134 0.65 -6.82 -40.91
N LEU A 135 1.53 -7.20 -39.97
CA LEU A 135 1.64 -6.84 -38.56
C LEU A 135 2.06 -5.38 -38.36
N SER A 136 1.56 -4.75 -37.28
CA SER A 136 2.18 -3.58 -36.66
C SER A 136 2.88 -3.98 -35.35
N LYS A 137 4.04 -3.35 -35.16
CA LYS A 137 5.08 -3.56 -34.16
C LYS A 137 4.78 -2.72 -32.91
N VAL A 138 4.99 -3.28 -31.72
CA VAL A 138 4.99 -2.52 -30.45
C VAL A 138 6.32 -2.76 -29.73
N GLN A 139 6.91 -1.66 -29.29
CA GLN A 139 8.15 -1.55 -28.51
C GLN A 139 7.91 -1.89 -27.03
N PRO A 140 8.92 -2.43 -26.32
CA PRO A 140 8.89 -2.51 -24.87
C PRO A 140 9.45 -1.23 -24.21
N ALA A 141 8.81 -0.79 -23.13
CA ALA A 141 9.30 0.12 -22.09
C ALA A 141 9.09 -0.61 -20.74
N ASP A 142 9.72 -0.35 -19.61
CA ASP A 142 10.84 0.49 -19.15
C ASP A 142 11.31 -0.16 -17.82
N PRO A 143 12.60 -0.17 -17.43
CA PRO A 143 13.13 -1.03 -16.36
C PRO A 143 13.08 -0.41 -14.93
N ASN A 144 12.15 0.50 -14.64
CA ASN A 144 12.29 1.44 -13.52
C ASN A 144 11.86 0.92 -12.13
N PHE A 145 11.16 -0.21 -12.04
CA PHE A 145 10.66 -0.70 -10.74
C PHE A 145 11.74 -1.40 -9.89
N LYS A 146 12.71 -2.04 -10.55
CA LYS A 146 13.74 -2.85 -9.88
C LYS A 146 14.73 -2.01 -9.06
N GLU A 147 14.90 -0.74 -9.43
CA GLU A 147 15.83 0.18 -8.76
C GLU A 147 15.27 0.70 -7.43
N THR A 148 13.95 0.92 -7.35
CA THR A 148 13.28 1.43 -6.14
C THR A 148 13.35 0.45 -4.97
N VAL A 149 13.18 -0.85 -5.23
CA VAL A 149 13.25 -1.89 -4.18
C VAL A 149 14.65 -1.99 -3.58
N SER A 150 15.70 -1.86 -4.40
CA SER A 150 17.09 -1.92 -3.94
C SER A 150 17.51 -0.78 -2.99
N ASN A 151 16.77 0.33 -2.98
CA ASN A 151 17.07 1.45 -2.09
C ASN A 151 16.59 1.21 -0.65
N TYR A 152 15.62 0.30 -0.43
CA TYR A 152 15.12 -0.03 0.90
C TYR A 152 16.02 -1.03 1.65
N ASP A 153 16.76 -1.88 0.92
CA ASP A 153 17.75 -2.82 1.49
C ASP A 153 18.94 -2.11 2.18
N ARG A 154 19.12 -0.80 1.95
CA ARG A 154 20.30 -0.05 2.42
C ARG A 154 20.23 0.37 3.89
N TYR A 155 19.31 -0.20 4.67
CA TYR A 155 19.05 0.16 6.06
C TYR A 155 20.18 -0.21 7.04
N GLU A 156 21.05 -1.18 6.70
CA GLU A 156 22.18 -1.55 7.58
C GLU A 156 23.27 -0.48 7.71
N ASN A 157 23.27 0.58 6.89
CA ASN A 157 24.39 1.54 6.83
C ASN A 157 24.06 3.00 7.20
N HIS A 158 22.84 3.30 7.68
CA HIS A 158 22.42 4.68 7.91
C HIS A 158 23.14 5.35 9.11
N PRO A 159 23.62 6.60 9.00
CA PRO A 159 24.37 7.30 10.07
C PRO A 159 23.63 7.42 11.42
N SER A 160 22.30 7.28 11.44
CA SER A 160 21.48 7.30 12.66
C SER A 160 21.72 6.08 13.58
N THR A 161 22.02 4.90 13.01
CA THR A 161 22.29 3.69 13.82
C THR A 161 23.71 3.70 14.39
N ARG A 162 24.66 4.37 13.72
CA ARG A 162 26.02 4.61 14.26
C ARG A 162 26.04 5.60 15.42
N LEU A 163 25.09 6.53 15.47
CA LEU A 163 25.05 7.55 16.53
C LEU A 163 24.72 6.96 17.90
N HIS A 164 23.98 5.84 17.96
CA HIS A 164 23.66 5.16 19.22
C HIS A 164 24.84 4.36 19.82
N GLN A 165 25.87 4.04 19.04
CA GLN A 165 27.04 3.29 19.54
C GLN A 165 28.19 4.20 20.03
N ALA A 166 28.19 5.48 19.65
CA ALA A 166 29.28 6.41 19.96
C ALA A 166 29.13 7.15 21.32
N ASN A 167 28.02 6.98 22.04
CA ASN A 167 27.74 7.72 23.28
C ASN A 167 28.20 7.03 24.58
N ASP A 168 28.88 5.89 24.51
CA ASP A 168 29.28 5.09 25.68
C ASP A 168 30.66 5.48 26.30
N LEU A 169 31.23 6.62 25.95
CA LEU A 169 32.51 7.07 26.52
C LEU A 169 32.42 8.47 27.14
N ASN A 170 32.17 8.46 28.45
CA ASN A 170 32.72 9.37 29.47
C ASN A 170 32.25 10.84 29.46
N MET A 171 31.29 11.18 30.35
CA MET A 171 31.15 12.54 30.89
C MET A 171 30.82 12.51 32.40
N PRO A 172 31.53 13.28 33.27
CA PRO A 172 31.24 13.33 34.69
C PRO A 172 30.08 14.28 35.02
N SER A 173 29.41 13.92 36.10
CA SER A 173 28.16 14.46 36.65
C SER A 173 28.19 15.93 37.07
N GLN A 174 27.13 16.67 36.73
CA GLN A 174 26.61 17.75 37.57
C GLN A 174 25.08 17.82 37.47
N ILE A 175 24.44 17.74 38.62
CA ILE A 175 23.01 17.45 38.83
C ILE A 175 22.25 18.75 39.14
N GLN A 176 20.94 18.74 38.83
CA GLN A 176 19.84 19.62 39.28
C GLN A 176 19.51 20.87 38.44
N ALA A 177 18.80 20.62 37.31
CA ALA A 177 17.71 21.45 36.73
C ALA A 177 17.25 20.94 35.34
N SER A 178 17.87 19.89 34.79
CA SER A 178 17.75 19.48 33.37
C SER A 178 16.83 18.29 33.06
N GLY A 179 16.10 17.72 34.02
CA GLY A 179 15.28 16.51 33.80
C GLY A 179 14.25 16.68 32.67
N SER A 180 13.53 17.81 32.67
CA SER A 180 12.57 18.14 31.62
C SER A 180 13.21 18.38 30.25
N LYS A 181 14.37 19.02 30.18
CA LYS A 181 15.00 19.35 28.88
C LYS A 181 15.49 18.09 28.17
N ASN A 182 16.03 17.14 28.93
CA ASN A 182 16.46 15.84 28.39
C ASN A 182 15.25 15.03 27.90
N ILE A 183 14.16 15.00 28.68
CA ILE A 183 12.90 14.34 28.29
C ILE A 183 12.32 14.97 27.03
N SER A 184 12.26 16.30 26.95
CA SER A 184 11.76 17.00 25.76
C SER A 184 12.61 16.69 24.52
N ALA A 185 13.94 16.65 24.65
CA ALA A 185 14.83 16.29 23.55
C ALA A 185 14.65 14.83 23.08
N MET A 186 14.48 13.89 24.01
CA MET A 186 14.18 12.49 23.69
C MET A 186 12.83 12.36 22.97
N LEU A 187 11.80 13.06 23.45
CA LEU A 187 10.50 13.06 22.83
C LEU A 187 10.53 13.65 21.41
N ASP A 188 11.25 14.76 21.21
CA ASP A 188 11.43 15.36 19.89
C ASP A 188 12.16 14.43 18.92
N ALA A 189 13.23 13.76 19.38
CA ALA A 189 13.94 12.75 18.60
C ALA A 189 13.03 11.57 18.20
N ASN A 190 12.22 11.06 19.15
CA ASN A 190 11.27 9.99 18.87
C ASN A 190 10.20 10.42 17.87
N LEU A 191 9.65 11.63 18.01
CA LEU A 191 8.65 12.17 17.08
C LEU A 191 9.23 12.38 15.69
N GLN A 192 10.49 12.82 15.59
CA GLN A 192 11.18 12.97 14.30
C GLN A 192 11.41 11.61 13.62
N GLU A 193 11.77 10.57 14.38
CA GLU A 193 11.88 9.21 13.85
C GLU A 193 10.51 8.71 13.37
N MET A 194 9.46 8.88 14.18
CA MET A 194 8.10 8.51 13.80
C MET A 194 7.66 9.22 12.51
N ALA A 195 7.91 10.53 12.39
CA ALA A 195 7.57 11.31 11.20
C ALA A 195 8.30 10.77 9.95
N SER A 196 9.57 10.42 10.08
CA SER A 196 10.34 9.82 9.00
C SER A 196 9.79 8.45 8.60
N SER A 197 9.49 7.58 9.57
CA SER A 197 8.90 6.25 9.32
C SER A 197 7.51 6.33 8.68
N ILE A 198 6.67 7.26 9.12
CA ILE A 198 5.36 7.51 8.49
C ILE A 198 5.53 8.00 7.05
N SER A 199 6.53 8.85 6.78
CA SER A 199 6.81 9.29 5.41
C SER A 199 7.24 8.13 4.50
N ARG A 200 8.07 7.21 5.00
CA ARG A 200 8.46 6.00 4.25
C ARG A 200 7.27 5.08 4.02
N LEU A 201 6.48 4.81 5.05
CA LEU A 201 5.24 4.03 4.95
C LEU A 201 4.25 4.64 3.95
N LYS A 202 4.13 5.97 3.89
CA LYS A 202 3.31 6.64 2.88
C LYS A 202 3.84 6.42 1.46
N GLY A 203 5.16 6.48 1.28
CA GLY A 203 5.81 6.14 0.00
C GLY A 203 5.47 4.72 -0.42
N LEU A 204 5.75 3.75 0.45
CA LEU A 204 5.40 2.34 0.22
C LEU A 204 3.92 2.15 -0.09
N ALA A 205 3.01 2.76 0.68
CA ALA A 205 1.58 2.64 0.43
C ALA A 205 1.16 3.21 -0.94
N THR A 206 1.81 4.28 -1.40
CA THR A 206 1.55 4.86 -2.72
C THR A 206 2.05 3.93 -3.83
N ASP A 207 3.26 3.40 -3.69
CA ASP A 207 3.87 2.47 -4.65
C ASP A 207 3.07 1.16 -4.73
N LEU A 208 2.66 0.61 -3.58
CA LEU A 208 1.80 -0.57 -3.48
C LEU A 208 0.45 -0.33 -4.17
N SER A 209 -0.17 0.84 -3.96
CA SER A 209 -1.44 1.19 -4.62
C SER A 209 -1.28 1.25 -6.14
N GLN A 210 -0.23 1.91 -6.63
CA GLN A 210 0.02 2.02 -8.06
C GLN A 210 0.32 0.65 -8.71
N GLU A 211 1.05 -0.21 -8.00
CA GLU A 211 1.32 -1.57 -8.47
C GLU A 211 0.05 -2.42 -8.53
N ILE A 212 -0.85 -2.30 -7.54
CA ILE A 212 -2.17 -2.94 -7.57
C ILE A 212 -3.00 -2.45 -8.76
N ASP A 213 -3.06 -1.13 -9.01
CA ASP A 213 -3.78 -0.58 -10.16
C ASP A 213 -3.22 -1.12 -11.48
N THR A 214 -1.89 -1.19 -11.61
CA THR A 214 -1.23 -1.75 -12.80
C THR A 214 -1.51 -3.24 -12.98
N GLN A 215 -1.53 -4.02 -11.89
CA GLN A 215 -1.89 -5.43 -11.95
C GLN A 215 -3.36 -5.65 -12.29
N ASN A 216 -4.27 -4.79 -11.84
CA ASN A 216 -5.69 -4.83 -12.23
C ASN A 216 -5.86 -4.66 -13.74
N ASP A 217 -5.18 -3.67 -14.33
CA ASP A 217 -5.18 -3.48 -15.80
C ASP A 217 -4.63 -4.72 -16.54
N LEU A 218 -3.59 -5.36 -15.99
CA LEU A 218 -3.04 -6.59 -16.57
C LEU A 218 -4.02 -7.76 -16.47
N ILE A 219 -4.73 -7.90 -15.34
CA ILE A 219 -5.76 -8.93 -15.14
C ILE A 219 -6.92 -8.73 -16.13
N ASP A 220 -7.34 -7.49 -16.39
CA ASP A 220 -8.39 -7.20 -17.37
C ASP A 220 -7.96 -7.64 -18.78
N ASN A 221 -6.71 -7.36 -19.16
CA ASN A 221 -6.14 -7.81 -20.43
C ASN A 221 -6.08 -9.34 -20.54
N ILE A 222 -5.61 -10.02 -19.48
CA ILE A 222 -5.58 -11.49 -19.37
C ILE A 222 -6.99 -12.06 -19.50
N THR A 223 -7.97 -11.46 -18.84
CA THR A 223 -9.37 -11.89 -18.88
C THR A 223 -9.91 -11.81 -20.30
N ASN A 224 -9.74 -10.67 -20.98
CA ASN A 224 -10.15 -10.51 -22.37
C ASN A 224 -9.48 -11.52 -23.32
N LYS A 225 -8.17 -11.74 -23.17
CA LYS A 225 -7.44 -12.73 -23.98
C LYS A 225 -7.89 -14.16 -23.71
N THR A 226 -8.22 -14.47 -22.45
CA THR A 226 -8.73 -15.78 -22.02
C THR A 226 -10.11 -16.05 -22.63
N GLU A 227 -11.03 -15.10 -22.57
CA GLU A 227 -12.36 -15.23 -23.18
C GLU A 227 -12.26 -15.44 -24.70
N SER A 228 -11.40 -14.66 -25.39
CA SER A 228 -11.13 -14.85 -26.82
C SER A 228 -10.60 -16.26 -27.12
N ALA A 229 -9.62 -16.72 -26.34
CA ALA A 229 -9.05 -18.05 -26.50
C ALA A 229 -10.09 -19.14 -26.28
N ASP A 230 -10.93 -19.03 -25.23
CA ASP A 230 -11.98 -20.00 -24.93
C ASP A 230 -13.02 -20.09 -26.08
N LEU A 231 -13.52 -18.95 -26.57
CA LEU A 231 -14.46 -18.92 -27.70
C LEU A 231 -13.85 -19.55 -28.96
N MET A 232 -12.57 -19.29 -29.24
CA MET A 232 -11.86 -19.88 -30.37
C MET A 232 -11.68 -21.40 -30.21
N ILE A 233 -11.29 -21.86 -29.02
CA ILE A 233 -11.15 -23.29 -28.69
C ILE A 233 -12.49 -24.00 -28.87
N GLN A 234 -13.59 -23.48 -28.32
CA GLN A 234 -14.92 -24.07 -28.45
C GLN A 234 -15.33 -24.19 -29.92
N ARG A 235 -15.10 -23.15 -30.72
CA ARG A 235 -15.41 -23.15 -32.16
C ARG A 235 -14.58 -24.20 -32.91
N GLN A 236 -13.28 -24.28 -32.62
CA GLN A 236 -12.37 -25.24 -33.25
C GLN A 236 -12.70 -26.68 -32.87
N ASN A 237 -13.02 -26.94 -31.60
CA ASN A 237 -13.46 -28.25 -31.12
C ASN A 237 -14.74 -28.70 -31.84
N LYS A 238 -15.71 -27.79 -32.02
CA LYS A 238 -16.94 -28.07 -32.77
C LYS A 238 -16.64 -28.35 -34.24
N ASP A 239 -15.77 -27.57 -34.88
CA ASP A 239 -15.36 -27.78 -36.27
C ASP A 239 -14.66 -29.12 -36.47
N MET A 240 -13.71 -29.46 -35.59
CA MET A 240 -12.98 -30.73 -35.61
C MET A 240 -13.90 -31.92 -35.41
N SER A 241 -14.83 -31.86 -34.44
CA SER A 241 -15.84 -32.90 -34.24
C SER A 241 -16.70 -33.13 -35.49
N ARG A 242 -17.10 -32.06 -36.20
CA ARG A 242 -17.85 -32.19 -37.47
C ARG A 242 -17.00 -32.84 -38.56
N ILE A 243 -15.71 -32.50 -38.66
CA ILE A 243 -14.79 -33.11 -39.63
C ILE A 243 -14.65 -34.60 -39.35
N LEU A 244 -14.35 -34.99 -38.10
CA LEU A 244 -14.21 -36.39 -37.70
C LEU A 244 -15.47 -37.20 -38.03
N LYS A 245 -16.65 -36.66 -37.72
CA LYS A 245 -17.93 -37.30 -38.08
C LYS A 245 -18.09 -37.50 -39.59
N LYS A 246 -17.64 -36.55 -40.42
CA LYS A 246 -17.68 -36.69 -41.88
C LYS A 246 -16.71 -37.76 -42.38
N ILE A 247 -15.48 -37.80 -41.85
CA ILE A 247 -14.48 -38.81 -42.21
C ILE A 247 -14.99 -40.21 -41.91
N ILE A 248 -15.52 -40.43 -40.69
CA ILE A 248 -16.08 -41.73 -40.29
C ILE A 248 -17.23 -42.16 -41.21
N LYS A 249 -18.10 -41.23 -41.61
CA LYS A 249 -19.17 -41.52 -42.57
C LYS A 249 -18.65 -41.92 -43.95
N LEU A 250 -17.64 -41.21 -44.47
CA LEU A 250 -17.02 -41.53 -45.76
C LEU A 250 -16.39 -42.92 -45.74
N ASN A 251 -15.67 -43.26 -44.67
CA ASN A 251 -14.99 -44.56 -44.54
C ASN A 251 -15.94 -45.75 -44.33
N ARG A 252 -17.23 -45.51 -44.04
CA ARG A 252 -18.27 -46.55 -44.00
C ARG A 252 -18.97 -46.77 -45.35
N LEU A 253 -18.74 -45.89 -46.34
CA LEU A 253 -19.38 -45.93 -47.66
C LEU A 253 -18.44 -46.48 -48.76
N THR A 254 -17.15 -46.57 -48.46
CA THR A 254 -16.12 -47.31 -49.22
C THR A 254 -15.91 -48.68 -48.62
#